data_AF-A0A529I2D2-F1
#
_entry.id   AF-A0A529I2D2-F1
#
_cell.length_a   1.000
_cell.length_b   1.000
_cell.length_c   1.000
_cell.angle_alpha   90.00
_cell.angle_beta   90.00
_cell.angle_gamma   90.00
#
_symmetry.space_group_name_H-M   'P 1'
#
loop_
_entity.id
_entity.type
_entity.pdbx_description
1 polymer ?
#
loop_
_entity_poly.entity_id
_entity_poly.type
_entity_poly.pdbx_seq_one_letter_code
_entity_poly.pdbx_strand_id
1 'polypeptide(L)' 'MPLKFDTRFDPAYGKAVTVAPDVQRLTARNPSPFTFHGTNSYLIGRE' A
#
# COMPACT_ATOMS: atom_id res chain seq x y z
N MET A 1 -26.28 -1.59 -12.86
CA MET A 1 -24.90 -1.16 -13.17
C MET A 1 -23.95 -2.26 -12.72
N PRO A 2 -22.99 -2.71 -13.53
CA PRO A 2 -22.02 -3.71 -13.10
C PRO A 2 -21.03 -3.11 -12.08
N LEU A 3 -20.55 -3.94 -11.15
CA LEU A 3 -19.50 -3.58 -10.20
C LEU A 3 -18.19 -3.31 -10.97
N LYS A 4 -17.53 -2.18 -10.71
CA LYS A 4 -16.22 -1.85 -11.29
C LYS A 4 -15.13 -2.17 -10.28
N PHE A 5 -14.33 -3.19 -10.57
CA PHE A 5 -13.14 -3.49 -9.78
C PHE A 5 -11.97 -2.60 -10.22
N ASP A 6 -11.31 -1.94 -9.28
CA ASP A 6 -10.03 -1.27 -9.52
C ASP A 6 -8.90 -2.22 -9.15
N THR A 7 -8.12 -2.63 -10.16
CA THR A 7 -6.98 -3.55 -9.98
C THR A 7 -5.66 -2.80 -9.97
N ARG A 8 -5.67 -1.46 -10.02
CA ARG A 8 -4.44 -0.67 -10.02
C ARG A 8 -3.86 -0.61 -8.61
N PHE A 9 -2.59 -0.95 -8.49
CA PHE A 9 -1.83 -0.82 -7.26
C PHE A 9 -0.46 -0.22 -7.57
N ASP A 10 -0.20 1.00 -7.08
CA ASP A 10 1.14 1.59 -7.10
C ASP A 10 1.82 1.29 -5.76
N PRO A 11 2.92 0.51 -5.73
CA PRO A 11 3.60 0.16 -4.49
C PRO A 11 4.27 1.34 -3.79
N ALA A 12 4.76 2.37 -4.50
CA ALA A 12 5.51 3.48 -3.91
C ALA A 12 6.65 3.02 -2.96
N TYR A 13 7.54 2.14 -3.43
CA TYR A 13 8.60 1.55 -2.60
C TYR A 13 9.47 2.59 -1.88
N GLY A 14 9.74 2.36 -0.60
CA GLY A 14 10.62 3.22 0.20
C GLY A 14 10.04 4.60 0.53
N LYS A 15 8.78 4.86 0.15
CA LYS A 15 8.04 6.09 0.44
C LYS A 15 6.76 5.77 1.21
N ALA A 16 6.55 6.43 2.34
CA ALA A 16 5.27 6.37 3.03
C ALA A 16 4.22 7.20 2.25
N VAL A 17 3.10 6.59 1.89
CA VAL A 17 2.00 7.24 1.16
C VAL A 17 0.73 7.22 2.01
N THR A 18 0.03 8.34 2.09
CA THR A 18 -1.25 8.43 2.81
C THR A 18 -2.31 7.62 2.09
N VAL A 19 -2.95 6.68 2.79
CA VAL A 19 -4.00 5.81 2.23
C VAL A 19 -5.36 5.99 2.92
N ALA A 20 -5.36 6.57 4.13
CA ALA A 20 -6.54 6.98 4.88
C ALA A 20 -6.13 8.08 5.88
N PRO A 21 -7.07 8.76 6.56
CA PRO A 21 -6.75 9.65 7.67
C PRO A 21 -5.84 8.95 8.69
N ASP A 22 -4.70 9.57 9.00
CA ASP A 22 -3.69 9.06 9.95
C ASP A 22 -3.16 7.65 9.70
N VAL A 23 -3.26 7.18 8.46
CA VAL A 23 -2.68 5.91 8.02
C VAL A 23 -1.80 6.17 6.80
N GLN A 24 -0.50 5.92 6.97
CA GLN A 24 0.44 5.88 5.86
C GLN A 24 0.88 4.43 5.60
N ARG A 25 0.97 4.08 4.32
CA ARG A 25 1.49 2.79 3.87
C ARG A 25 2.92 2.96 3.35
N LEU A 26 3.83 2.13 3.82
CA LEU A 26 5.17 1.95 3.25
C LEU A 26 5.26 0.54 2.68
N THR A 27 5.54 0.43 1.39
CA THR A 27 5.73 -0.88 0.76
C THR A 27 7.22 -1.22 0.69
N ALA A 28 7.60 -2.34 1.29
CA ALA A 28 8.96 -2.86 1.24
C ALA A 28 9.30 -3.38 -0.17
N ARG A 29 10.56 -3.21 -0.59
CA ARG A 29 11.05 -3.70 -1.90
C ARG A 29 11.41 -5.19 -1.83
N ASN A 30 10.44 -6.02 -1.49
CA ASN A 30 10.56 -7.48 -1.36
C ASN A 30 9.43 -8.24 -2.13
N PRO A 31 9.29 -8.04 -3.45
CA PRO A 31 8.23 -8.69 -4.24
C PRO A 31 8.44 -10.20 -4.37
N SER A 32 7.34 -10.95 -4.35
CA SER A 32 7.31 -12.41 -4.51
C SER A 32 5.87 -12.89 -4.75
N PRO A 33 5.64 -14.16 -5.15
CA PRO A 33 4.29 -14.73 -5.20
C PRO A 33 3.52 -14.64 -3.88
N PHE A 34 4.22 -14.57 -2.75
CA PHE A 34 3.61 -14.49 -1.40
C PHE A 34 3.44 -13.06 -0.89
N THR A 35 4.08 -12.07 -1.53
CA THR A 35 4.04 -10.66 -1.09
C THR A 35 3.49 -9.73 -2.16
N PHE A 36 3.11 -10.24 -3.34
CA PHE A 36 2.69 -9.47 -4.50
C PHE A 36 3.76 -8.43 -4.86
N HIS A 37 3.44 -7.13 -4.83
CA HIS A 37 4.43 -6.08 -5.04
C HIS A 37 5.39 -5.93 -3.84
N GLY A 38 5.03 -6.35 -2.64
CA GLY A 38 5.87 -6.27 -1.46
C GLY A 38 5.04 -6.20 -0.18
N THR A 39 5.69 -6.39 0.96
CA THR A 39 5.04 -6.28 2.25
C THR A 39 4.58 -4.84 2.49
N ASN A 40 3.30 -4.65 2.80
CA ASN A 40 2.77 -3.35 3.23
C ASN A 40 2.91 -3.22 4.75
N SER A 41 3.69 -2.23 5.19
CA SER A 41 3.76 -1.79 6.57
C SER A 41 2.97 -0.50 6.73
N TYR A 42 2.36 -0.30 7.90
CA TYR A 42 1.50 0.86 8.15
C TYR A 42 2.02 1.66 9.35
N LEU A 43 2.15 2.97 9.14
CA LEU A 43 2.38 3.96 10.18
C LEU A 43 1.02 4.53 10.57
N ILE A 44 0.71 4.52 11.87
CA ILE A 44 -0.61 4.89 12.40
C ILE A 44 -0.47 6.07 13.34
N GLY A 45 -1.36 7.04 13.19
CA GLY A 45 -1.47 8.21 14.06
C GLY A 45 -0.83 9.47 13.48
N ARG A 46 -0.86 10.52 14.28
CA ARG A 46 -0.18 11.79 14.13
C ARG A 46 0.51 12.06 15.48
N GLU A 47 1.58 12.86 15.50
CA GLU A 47 2.12 13.36 16.78
C GLU A 47 1.03 14.00 17.64
#